data_AF-A0A073ING9-F1
#
_entry.id   AF-A0A073ING9-F1
#
_cell.length_a   1.000
_cell.length_b   1.000
_cell.length_c   1.000
_cell.angle_alpha   90.00
_cell.angle_beta   90.00
_cell.angle_gamma   90.00
#
_symmetry.space_group_name_H-M   'P 1'
#
loop_
_entity.id
_entity.type
_entity.pdbx_description
1 polymer ?
#
loop_
_entity_poly.entity_id
_entity_poly.type
_entity_poly.pdbx_seq_one_letter_code
_entity_poly.pdbx_strand_id
1 'polypeptide(L)'
;MELIDAIKVIVQRNKNMGASIQTEEATKTALVMPFIQALGYDVFNPAEVVPEFVADIVDRKGEKIDYAIMKNNEPIMLIECKWSGGDLTQDHRVQLARYFMVVPARIGILTNGVEYEFYADLDESKQLDNKPFLKFNINDVNETALRELKKYSKNAFSIDAIIPAAEELKYTNEMKNYLADMLADPDEDFTKLLTKQVYDRRLTAPSLEKFKAITKKALSQFISDRVSDRLASALQEEKASASMPPETVSETPTAEENEKGKIITTQEEIDAFNIIRAILCRIVPIDRVAMRDTQSYCGIIFDDNNRLPICRLYFNTKGASVGIFDEVKKETRYPLENIGDLYNYTEQLVKVTEKYFNDRNDK
;
A
#
# COMPACT_ATOMS: atom_id res chain seq x y z
N MET A 1 -22.70 -0.11 -1.08
CA MET A 1 -21.51 -0.58 -1.81
C MET A 1 -20.30 -0.24 -0.96
N GLU A 2 -19.35 -1.13 -0.78
CA GLU A 2 -18.12 -0.77 -0.07
C GLU A 2 -17.31 0.25 -0.88
N LEU A 3 -16.58 1.14 -0.20
CA LEU A 3 -15.78 2.19 -0.85
C LEU A 3 -14.81 1.61 -1.90
N ILE A 4 -14.18 0.47 -1.59
CA ILE A 4 -13.26 -0.21 -2.50
C ILE A 4 -13.93 -0.62 -3.81
N ASP A 5 -15.16 -1.12 -3.76
CA ASP A 5 -15.90 -1.54 -4.95
C ASP A 5 -16.29 -0.32 -5.78
N ALA A 6 -16.64 0.79 -5.13
CA ALA A 6 -16.94 2.05 -5.80
C ALA A 6 -15.73 2.62 -6.54
N ILE A 7 -14.56 2.61 -5.90
CA ILE A 7 -13.31 3.01 -6.54
C ILE A 7 -13.00 2.08 -7.73
N LYS A 8 -13.15 0.75 -7.59
CA LYS A 8 -12.93 -0.21 -8.70
C LYS A 8 -13.82 0.09 -9.91
N VAL A 9 -15.09 0.46 -9.68
CA VAL A 9 -16.01 0.87 -10.76
C VAL A 9 -15.51 2.14 -11.46
N ILE A 10 -15.02 3.12 -10.72
CA ILE A 10 -14.45 4.37 -11.28
C ILE A 10 -13.19 4.06 -12.10
N VAL A 11 -12.30 3.19 -11.61
CA VAL A 11 -11.11 2.74 -12.34
C VAL A 11 -11.50 2.08 -13.65
N GLN A 12 -12.48 1.18 -13.64
CA GLN A 12 -12.93 0.52 -14.86
C GLN A 12 -13.53 1.52 -15.85
N ARG A 13 -14.27 2.51 -15.36
CA ARG A 13 -14.79 3.60 -16.19
C ARG A 13 -13.66 4.43 -16.81
N ASN A 14 -12.66 4.80 -16.02
CA ASN A 14 -11.48 5.51 -16.53
C ASN A 14 -10.74 4.70 -17.61
N LYS A 15 -10.58 3.38 -17.43
CA LYS A 15 -9.97 2.51 -18.43
C LYS A 15 -10.78 2.43 -19.73
N ASN A 16 -12.10 2.34 -19.63
CA ASN A 16 -12.97 2.17 -20.79
C ASN A 16 -13.22 3.47 -21.55
N MET A 17 -13.29 4.60 -20.84
CA MET A 17 -13.74 5.88 -21.38
C MET A 17 -12.70 7.00 -21.24
N GLY A 18 -11.56 6.78 -20.59
CA GLY A 18 -10.57 7.84 -20.32
C GLY A 18 -10.11 8.57 -21.58
N ALA A 19 -9.91 7.83 -22.69
CA ALA A 19 -9.56 8.41 -23.97
C ALA A 19 -10.65 9.31 -24.59
N SER A 20 -11.92 9.17 -24.20
CA SER A 20 -13.00 10.05 -24.65
C SER A 20 -13.28 11.22 -23.71
N ILE A 21 -12.67 11.25 -22.52
CA ILE A 21 -12.76 12.37 -21.58
C ILE A 21 -11.77 13.46 -22.02
N GLN A 22 -12.25 14.44 -22.77
CA GLN A 22 -11.43 15.49 -23.41
C GLN A 22 -11.56 16.87 -22.76
N THR A 23 -12.41 17.01 -21.75
CA THR A 23 -12.66 18.30 -21.08
C THR A 23 -12.75 18.13 -19.57
N GLU A 24 -12.56 19.23 -18.85
CA GLU A 24 -12.73 19.27 -17.39
C GLU A 24 -14.15 18.89 -16.97
N GLU A 25 -15.18 19.38 -17.68
CA GLU A 25 -16.59 19.02 -17.41
C GLU A 25 -16.87 17.53 -17.62
N ALA A 26 -16.25 16.92 -18.64
CA ALA A 26 -16.34 15.47 -18.84
C ALA A 26 -15.63 14.72 -17.71
N THR A 27 -14.50 15.21 -17.22
CA THR A 27 -13.78 14.64 -16.06
C THR A 27 -14.61 14.72 -14.78
N LYS A 28 -15.20 15.89 -14.50
CA LYS A 28 -16.11 16.11 -13.37
C LYS A 28 -17.25 15.09 -13.39
N THR A 29 -17.88 14.92 -14.55
CA THR A 29 -19.03 14.03 -14.72
C THR A 29 -18.67 12.55 -14.66
N ALA A 30 -17.62 12.14 -15.38
CA ALA A 30 -17.30 10.73 -15.53
C ALA A 30 -16.52 10.16 -14.35
N LEU A 31 -15.72 10.97 -13.64
CA LEU A 31 -14.77 10.50 -12.61
C LEU A 31 -15.02 11.14 -11.24
N VAL A 32 -15.10 12.47 -11.16
CA VAL A 32 -15.14 13.18 -9.86
C VAL A 32 -16.48 13.02 -9.14
N MET A 33 -17.62 13.27 -9.80
CA MET A 33 -18.94 13.07 -9.20
C MET A 33 -19.13 11.63 -8.67
N PRO A 34 -18.78 10.58 -9.44
CA PRO A 34 -18.77 9.20 -8.93
C PRO A 34 -17.88 8.99 -7.71
N PHE A 35 -16.73 9.66 -7.63
CA PHE A 35 -15.86 9.60 -6.45
C PHE A 35 -16.50 10.26 -5.23
N ILE A 36 -17.11 11.44 -5.39
CA ILE A 36 -17.90 12.11 -4.34
C ILE A 36 -19.03 11.19 -3.85
N GLN A 37 -19.73 10.53 -4.79
CA GLN A 37 -20.76 9.55 -4.48
C GLN A 37 -20.20 8.31 -3.77
N ALA A 38 -19.00 7.86 -4.12
CA ALA A 38 -18.31 6.75 -3.46
C ALA A 38 -17.98 7.06 -1.99
N LEU A 39 -17.71 8.33 -1.67
CA LEU A 39 -17.57 8.82 -0.29
C LEU A 39 -18.91 8.91 0.45
N GLY A 40 -20.03 8.65 -0.22
CA GLY A 40 -21.37 8.61 0.35
C GLY A 40 -22.11 9.95 0.36
N TYR A 41 -21.59 10.97 -0.33
CA TYR A 41 -22.28 12.24 -0.51
C TYR A 41 -23.23 12.18 -1.70
N ASP A 42 -24.41 12.80 -1.57
CA ASP A 42 -25.40 12.82 -2.64
C ASP A 42 -25.15 13.96 -3.63
N VAL A 43 -24.58 13.62 -4.79
CA VAL A 43 -24.30 14.56 -5.90
C VAL A 43 -25.57 15.13 -6.56
N PHE A 44 -26.74 14.54 -6.31
CA PHE A 44 -28.02 15.05 -6.81
C PHE A 44 -28.73 15.96 -5.80
N ASN A 45 -28.21 16.07 -4.59
CA ASN A 45 -28.71 16.97 -3.56
C ASN A 45 -27.86 18.26 -3.54
N PRO A 46 -28.36 19.38 -4.09
CA PRO A 46 -27.61 20.63 -4.15
C PRO A 46 -27.42 21.30 -2.79
N ALA A 47 -28.06 20.80 -1.73
CA ALA A 47 -27.78 21.24 -0.35
C ALA A 47 -26.62 20.47 0.29
N GLU A 48 -26.18 19.36 -0.30
CA GLU A 48 -25.11 18.50 0.20
C GLU A 48 -23.85 18.58 -0.66
N VAL A 49 -24.00 18.53 -1.98
CA VAL A 49 -22.92 18.77 -2.93
C VAL A 49 -23.30 19.98 -3.77
N VAL A 50 -22.69 21.13 -3.48
CA VAL A 50 -22.99 22.38 -4.16
C VAL A 50 -22.02 22.54 -5.32
N PRO A 51 -22.45 22.39 -6.59
CA PRO A 51 -21.62 22.69 -7.74
C PRO A 51 -21.44 24.21 -7.90
N GLU A 52 -20.33 24.64 -8.49
CA GLU A 52 -20.04 26.05 -8.76
C GLU A 52 -20.25 26.94 -7.50
N PHE A 53 -19.75 26.50 -6.35
CA PHE A 53 -19.94 27.20 -5.09
C PHE A 53 -19.22 28.56 -5.14
N VAL A 54 -19.95 29.63 -4.82
CA VAL A 54 -19.44 30.99 -4.90
C VAL A 54 -18.50 31.27 -3.72
N ALA A 55 -17.25 31.61 -4.04
CA ALA A 55 -16.20 31.95 -3.09
C ALA A 55 -15.75 33.39 -3.34
N ASP A 56 -16.65 34.35 -3.07
CA ASP A 56 -16.41 35.76 -3.34
C ASP A 56 -15.23 36.30 -2.51
N ILE A 57 -14.22 36.84 -3.20
CA ILE A 57 -13.10 37.56 -2.62
C ILE A 57 -13.40 39.06 -2.73
N VAL A 58 -12.98 39.86 -1.76
CA VAL A 58 -13.26 41.32 -1.69
C VAL A 58 -12.93 42.05 -3.00
N ASP A 59 -11.86 41.64 -3.69
CA ASP A 59 -11.37 42.25 -4.94
C ASP A 59 -11.76 41.50 -6.23
N ARG A 60 -12.44 40.34 -6.12
CA ARG A 60 -12.93 39.54 -7.27
C ARG A 60 -14.27 38.90 -6.94
N LYS A 61 -15.33 39.51 -7.46
CA LYS A 61 -16.70 38.96 -7.38
C LYS A 61 -16.90 37.88 -8.43
N GLY A 62 -17.56 36.80 -8.04
CA GLY A 62 -17.97 35.70 -8.92
C GLY A 62 -16.91 34.62 -9.15
N GLU A 63 -15.84 34.56 -8.35
CA GLU A 63 -15.01 33.34 -8.40
C GLU A 63 -15.80 32.17 -7.80
N LYS A 64 -15.77 31.04 -8.48
CA LYS A 64 -16.50 29.83 -8.08
C LYS A 64 -15.53 28.67 -8.01
N ILE A 65 -15.73 27.81 -7.02
CA ILE A 65 -15.06 26.51 -6.93
C ILE A 65 -16.00 25.42 -7.45
N ASP A 66 -15.44 24.37 -8.05
CA ASP A 66 -16.23 23.36 -8.74
C ASP A 66 -17.23 22.64 -7.84
N TYR A 67 -16.81 22.18 -6.67
CA TYR A 67 -17.72 21.59 -5.68
C TYR A 67 -17.38 22.03 -4.26
N ALA A 68 -18.42 22.32 -3.49
CA ALA A 68 -18.35 22.36 -2.03
C ALA A 68 -19.20 21.23 -1.45
N ILE A 69 -18.61 20.45 -0.54
CA ILE A 69 -19.32 19.43 0.23
C ILE A 69 -19.83 20.07 1.52
N MET A 70 -21.12 19.96 1.77
CA MET A 70 -21.81 20.62 2.86
C MET A 70 -22.18 19.62 3.96
N LYS A 71 -22.03 20.04 5.21
CA LYS A 71 -22.55 19.33 6.39
C LYS A 71 -23.15 20.36 7.33
N ASN A 72 -24.40 20.14 7.77
CA ASN A 72 -25.13 21.10 8.61
C ASN A 72 -25.17 22.52 8.03
N ASN A 73 -25.32 22.63 6.69
CA ASN A 73 -25.37 23.89 5.96
C ASN A 73 -24.06 24.72 5.98
N GLU A 74 -22.94 24.09 6.37
CA GLU A 74 -21.59 24.66 6.31
C GLU A 74 -20.69 23.85 5.36
N PRO A 75 -19.79 24.50 4.59
CA PRO A 75 -18.86 23.81 3.72
C PRO A 75 -17.77 23.11 4.56
N ILE A 76 -17.62 21.80 4.39
CA ILE A 76 -16.62 20.99 5.10
C ILE A 76 -15.45 20.58 4.21
N MET A 77 -15.65 20.48 2.90
CA MET A 77 -14.60 20.18 1.93
C MET A 77 -14.80 20.97 0.65
N LEU A 78 -13.69 21.43 0.09
CA LEU A 78 -13.62 22.17 -1.17
C LEU A 78 -12.94 21.31 -2.22
N ILE A 79 -13.51 21.18 -3.42
CA ILE A 79 -12.96 20.33 -4.48
C ILE A 79 -12.78 21.18 -5.73
N GLU A 80 -11.53 21.32 -6.16
CA GLU A 80 -11.12 21.94 -7.42
C GLU A 80 -10.74 20.83 -8.41
N CYS A 81 -11.36 20.86 -9.59
CA CYS A 81 -11.20 19.84 -10.60
C CYS A 81 -10.36 20.34 -11.78
N LYS A 82 -9.70 19.40 -12.46
CA LYS A 82 -8.95 19.62 -13.69
C LYS A 82 -9.25 18.50 -14.68
N TRP A 83 -8.90 18.73 -15.94
CA TRP A 83 -9.04 17.72 -16.98
C TRP A 83 -8.12 16.52 -16.71
N SER A 84 -8.67 15.32 -16.83
CA SER A 84 -7.97 14.04 -16.58
C SER A 84 -6.81 13.75 -17.52
N GLY A 85 -6.71 14.45 -18.65
CA GLY A 85 -5.56 14.36 -19.56
C GLY A 85 -4.38 15.26 -19.20
N GLY A 86 -4.50 16.08 -18.14
CA GLY A 86 -3.45 16.96 -17.65
C GLY A 86 -3.04 16.67 -16.22
N ASP A 87 -1.83 17.10 -15.87
CA ASP A 87 -1.27 16.96 -14.53
C ASP A 87 -1.82 18.03 -13.56
N LEU A 88 -1.74 17.74 -12.27
CA LEU A 88 -2.00 18.71 -11.21
C LEU A 88 -0.77 19.61 -11.04
N THR A 89 -0.97 20.92 -11.16
CA THR A 89 0.12 21.91 -11.16
C THR A 89 0.04 22.84 -9.96
N GLN A 90 1.14 23.54 -9.69
CA GLN A 90 1.20 24.56 -8.65
C GLN A 90 0.17 25.69 -8.87
N ASP A 91 -0.10 26.07 -10.12
CA ASP A 91 -1.09 27.10 -10.45
C ASP A 91 -2.50 26.65 -10.07
N HIS A 92 -2.83 25.37 -10.29
CA HIS A 92 -4.09 24.79 -9.85
C HIS A 92 -4.23 24.83 -8.32
N ARG A 93 -3.14 24.57 -7.58
CA ARG A 93 -3.12 24.66 -6.12
C ARG A 93 -3.27 26.10 -5.62
N VAL A 94 -2.66 27.06 -6.30
CA VAL A 94 -2.84 28.50 -6.01
C VAL A 94 -4.29 28.91 -6.24
N GLN A 95 -4.97 28.36 -7.24
CA GLN A 95 -6.41 28.56 -7.44
C GLN A 95 -7.22 28.03 -6.25
N LEU A 96 -7.03 26.77 -5.84
CA LEU A 96 -7.71 26.20 -4.67
C LEU A 96 -7.45 27.03 -3.39
N ALA A 97 -6.22 27.49 -3.19
CA ALA A 97 -5.84 28.28 -2.02
C ALA A 97 -6.62 29.60 -1.90
N ARG A 98 -6.95 30.27 -3.02
CA ARG A 98 -7.72 31.51 -3.00
C ARG A 98 -9.14 31.29 -2.45
N TYR A 99 -9.81 30.21 -2.84
CA TYR A 99 -11.13 29.87 -2.31
C TYR A 99 -11.07 29.52 -0.83
N PHE A 100 -10.03 28.80 -0.44
CA PHE A 100 -9.83 28.34 0.93
C PHE A 100 -9.68 29.49 1.94
N MET A 101 -9.16 30.65 1.51
CA MET A 101 -9.02 31.83 2.38
C MET A 101 -10.36 32.47 2.79
N VAL A 102 -11.39 32.36 1.94
CA VAL A 102 -12.67 33.06 2.11
C VAL A 102 -13.82 32.12 2.49
N VAL A 103 -13.70 30.82 2.23
CA VAL A 103 -14.70 29.82 2.56
C VAL A 103 -14.32 29.11 3.87
N PRO A 104 -15.23 28.95 4.85
CA PRO A 104 -14.92 28.37 6.15
C PRO A 104 -14.81 26.83 6.14
N ALA A 105 -14.14 26.28 5.13
CA ALA A 105 -13.81 24.86 5.05
C ALA A 105 -12.37 24.64 5.52
N ARG A 106 -12.10 23.44 6.05
CA ARG A 106 -10.76 23.07 6.55
C ARG A 106 -10.04 22.03 5.71
N ILE A 107 -10.71 21.45 4.71
CA ILE A 107 -10.14 20.46 3.80
C ILE A 107 -10.34 20.93 2.36
N GLY A 108 -9.25 20.91 1.58
CA GLY A 108 -9.24 21.21 0.15
C GLY A 108 -8.76 20.00 -0.62
N ILE A 109 -9.36 19.72 -1.77
CA ILE A 109 -9.02 18.62 -2.65
C ILE A 109 -8.77 19.20 -4.03
N LEU A 110 -7.58 18.94 -4.57
CA LEU A 110 -7.26 19.21 -5.97
C LEU A 110 -7.24 17.88 -6.72
N THR A 111 -7.97 17.78 -7.83
CA THR A 111 -8.08 16.50 -8.55
C THR A 111 -8.25 16.65 -10.06
N ASN A 112 -7.73 15.69 -10.83
CA ASN A 112 -8.04 15.51 -12.25
C ASN A 112 -8.93 14.27 -12.48
N GLY A 113 -9.62 13.79 -11.44
CA GLY A 113 -10.44 12.58 -11.46
C GLY A 113 -9.65 11.27 -11.33
N VAL A 114 -8.34 11.28 -11.58
CA VAL A 114 -7.45 10.12 -11.43
C VAL A 114 -6.58 10.26 -10.18
N GLU A 115 -5.97 11.43 -10.02
CA GLU A 115 -5.17 11.81 -8.87
C GLU A 115 -5.94 12.78 -7.98
N TYR A 116 -5.82 12.60 -6.68
CA TYR A 116 -6.48 13.40 -5.66
C TYR A 116 -5.43 13.82 -4.64
N GLU A 117 -5.24 15.12 -4.50
CA GLU A 117 -4.34 15.72 -3.53
C GLU A 117 -5.18 16.41 -2.45
N PHE A 118 -5.04 15.94 -1.21
CA PHE A 118 -5.77 16.46 -0.06
C PHE A 118 -4.88 17.42 0.74
N TYR A 119 -5.43 18.59 1.00
CA TYR A 119 -4.80 19.72 1.68
C TYR A 119 -5.67 20.17 2.86
N ALA A 120 -5.04 20.79 3.84
CA ALA A 120 -5.70 21.37 5.00
C ALA A 120 -4.99 22.67 5.42
N ASP A 121 -5.52 23.35 6.43
CA ASP A 121 -4.90 24.49 7.11
C ASP A 121 -4.19 24.05 8.40
N LEU A 122 -3.16 23.23 8.26
CA LEU A 122 -2.45 22.67 9.41
C LEU A 122 -1.43 23.67 9.95
N ASP A 123 -0.73 24.38 9.07
CA ASP A 123 0.31 25.34 9.48
C ASP A 123 -0.29 26.67 9.97
N GLU A 124 -1.24 27.23 9.22
CA GLU A 124 -1.88 28.51 9.52
C GLU A 124 -3.37 28.48 9.15
N SER A 125 -4.24 28.89 10.09
CA SER A 125 -5.69 28.82 9.90
C SER A 125 -6.15 29.59 8.66
N LYS A 126 -7.05 28.99 7.88
CA LYS A 126 -7.57 29.52 6.60
C LYS A 126 -6.51 29.69 5.50
N GLN A 127 -5.31 29.16 5.69
CA GLN A 127 -4.29 29.11 4.66
C GLN A 127 -4.08 27.67 4.23
N LEU A 128 -4.32 27.40 2.94
CA LEU A 128 -4.07 26.08 2.38
C LEU A 128 -2.56 25.75 2.44
N ASP A 129 -2.21 24.63 3.06
CA ASP A 129 -0.84 24.15 3.13
C ASP A 129 -0.19 24.05 1.75
N ASN A 130 1.13 24.25 1.70
CA ASN A 130 1.86 24.19 0.43
C ASN A 130 1.99 22.79 -0.16
N LYS A 131 1.84 21.76 0.68
CA LYS A 131 1.98 20.36 0.31
C LYS A 131 0.74 19.59 0.76
N PRO A 132 0.27 18.61 -0.03
CA PRO A 132 -0.84 17.77 0.39
C PRO A 132 -0.38 16.81 1.48
N PHE A 133 -1.23 16.59 2.47
CA PHE A 133 -0.95 15.62 3.53
C PHE A 133 -1.28 14.18 3.07
N LEU A 134 -2.18 14.01 2.09
CA LEU A 134 -2.55 12.73 1.50
C LEU A 134 -2.63 12.87 -0.04
N LYS A 135 -2.01 11.93 -0.74
CA LYS A 135 -2.18 11.73 -2.19
C LYS A 135 -2.85 10.39 -2.42
N PHE A 136 -3.86 10.38 -3.29
CA PHE A 136 -4.58 9.17 -3.67
C PHE A 136 -4.68 9.08 -5.18
N ASN A 137 -4.27 7.95 -5.75
CA ASN A 137 -4.39 7.67 -7.18
C ASN A 137 -5.33 6.48 -7.35
N ILE A 138 -6.40 6.63 -8.14
CA ILE A 138 -7.38 5.56 -8.35
C ILE A 138 -6.75 4.33 -9.02
N ASN A 139 -5.65 4.48 -9.75
CA ASN A 139 -4.95 3.38 -10.41
C ASN A 139 -3.95 2.65 -9.49
N ASP A 140 -3.59 3.25 -8.34
CA ASP A 140 -2.67 2.69 -7.35
C ASP A 140 -3.33 2.65 -5.97
N VAL A 141 -4.27 1.71 -5.82
CA VAL A 141 -5.09 1.58 -4.62
C VAL A 141 -4.52 0.49 -3.73
N ASN A 142 -4.07 0.88 -2.53
CA ASN A 142 -3.70 -0.04 -1.46
C ASN A 142 -4.62 0.13 -0.23
N GLU A 143 -4.61 -0.86 0.67
CA GLU A 143 -5.49 -0.87 1.85
C GLU A 143 -5.26 0.32 2.78
N THR A 144 -4.02 0.76 2.94
CA THR A 144 -3.66 1.91 3.78
C THR A 144 -4.30 3.19 3.23
N ALA A 145 -4.15 3.44 1.93
CA ALA A 145 -4.74 4.58 1.26
C ALA A 145 -6.28 4.57 1.33
N LEU A 146 -6.91 3.40 1.17
CA LEU A 146 -8.36 3.25 1.34
C LEU A 146 -8.83 3.53 2.76
N ARG A 147 -8.07 3.08 3.77
CA ARG A 147 -8.38 3.32 5.17
C ARG A 147 -8.31 4.81 5.50
N GLU A 148 -7.31 5.51 4.99
CA GLU A 148 -7.19 6.96 5.12
C GLU A 148 -8.33 7.67 4.37
N LEU A 149 -8.62 7.27 3.14
CA LEU A 149 -9.71 7.85 2.34
C LEU A 149 -11.09 7.70 3.01
N LYS A 150 -11.32 6.58 3.70
CA LYS A 150 -12.59 6.32 4.41
C LYS A 150 -12.93 7.40 5.44
N LYS A 151 -11.94 8.07 6.03
CA LYS A 151 -12.14 9.17 6.99
C LYS A 151 -12.90 10.36 6.38
N TYR A 152 -12.83 10.54 5.07
CA TYR A 152 -13.50 11.61 4.33
C TYR A 152 -14.92 11.25 3.89
N SER A 153 -15.36 10.01 4.13
CA SER A 153 -16.72 9.57 3.82
C SER A 153 -17.75 10.21 4.75
N LYS A 154 -18.97 10.45 4.25
CA LYS A 154 -20.05 11.14 4.95
C LYS A 154 -20.27 10.64 6.39
N ASN A 155 -20.26 9.33 6.59
CA ASN A 155 -20.55 8.70 7.88
C ASN A 155 -19.35 8.70 8.84
N ALA A 156 -18.12 8.84 8.34
CA ALA A 156 -16.90 8.85 9.14
C ALA A 156 -16.31 10.26 9.33
N PHE A 157 -16.81 11.25 8.57
CA PHE A 157 -16.24 12.59 8.54
C PHE A 157 -16.34 13.26 9.91
N SER A 158 -15.18 13.53 10.49
CA SER A 158 -15.00 14.27 11.73
C SER A 158 -13.77 15.16 11.61
N ILE A 159 -13.97 16.48 11.57
CA ILE A 159 -12.85 17.42 11.42
C ILE A 159 -11.88 17.33 12.60
N ASP A 160 -12.40 17.11 13.80
CA ASP A 160 -11.61 16.96 15.03
C ASP A 160 -10.70 15.73 15.01
N ALA A 161 -11.07 14.69 14.27
CA ALA A 161 -10.25 13.49 14.08
C ALA A 161 -9.33 13.58 12.85
N ILE A 162 -9.80 14.24 11.78
CA ILE A 162 -9.06 14.36 10.52
C ILE A 162 -7.84 15.27 10.69
N ILE A 163 -7.98 16.41 11.36
CA ILE A 163 -6.90 17.41 11.45
C ILE A 163 -5.65 16.86 12.16
N PRO A 164 -5.75 16.24 13.35
CA PRO A 164 -4.57 15.63 13.99
C PRO A 164 -3.96 14.50 13.15
N ALA A 165 -4.79 13.68 12.50
CA ALA A 165 -4.31 12.60 11.64
C ALA A 165 -3.60 13.12 10.38
N ALA A 166 -4.11 14.22 9.80
CA ALA A 166 -3.51 14.88 8.65
C ALA A 166 -2.17 15.54 9.02
N GLU A 167 -2.07 16.14 10.21
CA GLU A 167 -0.83 16.70 10.75
C GLU A 167 0.25 15.62 10.93
N GLU A 168 -0.10 14.52 11.60
CA GLU A 168 0.80 13.38 11.77
C GLU A 168 1.26 12.81 10.42
N LEU A 169 0.31 12.63 9.48
CA LEU A 169 0.61 12.08 8.16
C LEU A 169 1.51 13.02 7.34
N LYS A 170 1.23 14.32 7.34
CA LYS A 170 2.05 15.35 6.67
C LYS A 170 3.48 15.30 7.16
N TYR A 171 3.70 15.45 8.47
CA TYR A 171 5.06 15.52 9.01
C TYR A 171 5.78 14.17 8.94
N THR A 172 5.07 13.05 9.07
CA THR A 172 5.66 11.73 8.85
C THR A 172 6.17 11.57 7.42
N ASN A 173 5.39 12.00 6.42
CA ASN A 173 5.79 11.92 5.02
C ASN A 173 6.95 12.88 4.71
N GLU A 174 6.91 14.11 5.23
CA GLU A 174 8.00 15.07 5.08
C GLU A 174 9.30 14.57 5.71
N MET A 175 9.24 13.98 6.90
CA MET A 175 10.40 13.36 7.54
C MET A 175 10.92 12.16 6.75
N LYS A 176 10.04 11.30 6.21
CA LYS A 176 10.46 10.18 5.35
C LYS A 176 11.18 10.67 4.09
N ASN A 177 10.64 11.70 3.44
CA ASN A 177 11.25 12.31 2.26
C ASN A 177 12.62 12.90 2.60
N TYR A 178 12.70 13.69 3.67
CA TYR A 178 13.97 14.23 4.15
C TYR A 178 14.99 13.13 4.43
N LEU A 179 14.60 12.05 5.11
CA LEU A 179 15.50 10.91 5.38
C LEU A 179 15.94 10.19 4.10
N ALA A 180 15.06 10.07 3.11
CA ALA A 180 15.41 9.49 1.80
C ALA A 180 16.43 10.38 1.07
N ASP A 181 16.23 11.70 1.10
CA ASP A 181 17.19 12.67 0.55
C ASP A 181 18.53 12.60 1.28
N MET A 182 18.52 12.52 2.62
CA MET A 182 19.72 12.39 3.42
C MET A 182 20.46 11.06 3.17
N LEU A 183 19.73 9.99 2.87
CA LEU A 183 20.32 8.71 2.47
C LEU A 183 21.01 8.81 1.10
N ALA A 184 20.44 9.58 0.17
CA ALA A 184 20.96 9.76 -1.18
C ALA A 184 22.13 10.77 -1.24
N ASP A 185 21.98 11.94 -0.63
CA ASP A 185 23.00 12.97 -0.47
C ASP A 185 22.85 13.70 0.87
N PRO A 186 23.61 13.29 1.92
CA PRO A 186 23.56 13.95 3.21
C PRO A 186 23.92 15.44 3.11
N ASP A 187 23.10 16.31 3.70
CA ASP A 187 23.41 17.72 3.82
C ASP A 187 24.46 17.99 4.92
N GLU A 188 24.93 19.24 5.00
CA GLU A 188 25.95 19.65 5.97
C GLU A 188 25.46 19.51 7.43
N ASP A 189 24.20 19.83 7.72
CA ASP A 189 23.67 19.84 9.08
C ASP A 189 23.41 18.43 9.60
N PHE A 190 22.89 17.54 8.75
CA PHE A 190 22.76 16.12 9.01
C PHE A 190 24.14 15.46 9.21
N THR A 191 25.11 15.82 8.39
CA THR A 191 26.50 15.36 8.53
C THR A 191 27.10 15.84 9.87
N LYS A 192 26.91 17.10 10.24
CA LYS A 192 27.35 17.64 11.54
C LYS A 192 26.70 16.90 12.71
N LEU A 193 25.40 16.62 12.62
CA LEU A 193 24.63 15.94 13.66
C LEU A 193 25.23 14.56 13.97
N LEU A 194 25.46 13.75 12.95
CA LEU A 194 26.04 12.41 13.10
C LEU A 194 27.51 12.48 13.52
N THR A 195 28.29 13.39 12.93
CA THR A 195 29.72 13.47 13.22
C THR A 195 30.00 13.86 14.66
N LYS A 196 29.19 14.75 15.26
CA LYS A 196 29.32 15.14 16.66
C LYS A 196 29.19 13.98 17.65
N GLN A 197 28.57 12.87 17.26
CA GLN A 197 28.40 11.69 18.13
C GLN A 197 29.64 10.78 18.12
N VAL A 198 30.54 10.94 17.14
CA VAL A 198 31.65 10.01 16.89
C VAL A 198 33.01 10.69 16.72
N TYR A 199 33.05 12.03 16.73
CA TYR A 199 34.26 12.81 16.49
C TYR A 199 34.38 13.96 17.49
N ASP A 200 35.32 13.81 18.42
CA ASP A 200 35.51 14.76 19.54
C ASP A 200 36.29 16.03 19.17
N ARG A 201 36.89 16.09 17.98
CA ARG A 201 37.67 17.26 17.56
C ARG A 201 36.77 18.30 16.92
N ARG A 202 37.24 19.55 16.91
CA ARG A 202 36.56 20.64 16.24
C ARG A 202 36.29 20.31 14.78
N LEU A 203 35.03 20.42 14.37
CA LEU A 203 34.62 20.24 12.99
C LEU A 203 35.07 21.43 12.14
N THR A 204 36.00 21.21 11.22
CA THR A 204 36.45 22.21 10.23
C THR A 204 35.84 21.90 8.86
N ALA A 205 35.78 22.87 7.94
CA ALA A 205 35.20 22.65 6.61
C ALA A 205 35.84 21.45 5.85
N PRO A 206 37.18 21.27 5.85
CA PRO A 206 37.79 20.08 5.24
C PRO A 206 37.42 18.77 5.95
N SER A 207 37.28 18.79 7.28
CA SER A 207 36.85 17.61 8.03
C SER A 207 35.40 17.28 7.73
N LEU A 208 34.53 18.29 7.62
CA LEU A 208 33.12 18.15 7.30
C LEU A 208 32.91 17.53 5.91
N GLU A 209 33.63 17.98 4.88
CA GLU A 209 33.58 17.37 3.53
C GLU A 209 33.97 15.89 3.56
N LYS A 210 35.04 15.55 4.30
CA LYS A 210 35.42 14.16 4.51
C LYS A 210 34.31 13.38 5.22
N PHE A 211 33.69 13.96 6.23
CA PHE A 211 32.61 13.34 6.98
C PHE A 211 31.31 13.22 6.18
N LYS A 212 31.04 14.09 5.20
CA LYS A 212 29.89 13.95 4.28
C LYS A 212 30.03 12.66 3.47
N ALA A 213 31.20 12.41 2.89
CA ALA A 213 31.48 11.18 2.17
C ALA A 213 31.41 9.93 3.07
N ILE A 214 31.96 10.01 4.28
CA ILE A 214 31.89 8.92 5.27
C ILE A 214 30.43 8.67 5.68
N THR A 215 29.64 9.71 5.92
CA THR A 215 28.23 9.62 6.33
C THR A 215 27.41 8.93 5.26
N LYS A 216 27.52 9.36 4.00
CA LYS A 216 26.84 8.71 2.86
C LYS A 216 27.17 7.23 2.79
N LYS A 217 28.47 6.89 2.85
CA LYS A 217 28.91 5.49 2.84
C LYS A 217 28.37 4.70 4.02
N ALA A 218 28.43 5.26 5.23
CA ALA A 218 27.97 4.62 6.45
C ALA A 218 26.45 4.39 6.44
N LEU A 219 25.65 5.33 5.93
CA LEU A 219 24.20 5.16 5.78
C LEU A 219 23.86 4.07 4.78
N SER A 220 24.47 4.09 3.59
CA SER A 220 24.23 3.04 2.59
C SER A 220 24.66 1.67 3.09
N GLN A 221 25.81 1.58 3.78
CA GLN A 221 26.25 0.34 4.41
C GLN A 221 25.31 -0.07 5.52
N PHE A 222 24.90 0.82 6.41
CA PHE A 222 23.96 0.49 7.49
C PHE A 222 22.62 -0.04 6.96
N ILE A 223 22.05 0.58 5.92
CA ILE A 223 20.81 0.09 5.31
C ILE A 223 21.03 -1.27 4.65
N SER A 224 22.12 -1.42 3.88
CA SER A 224 22.49 -2.70 3.29
C SER A 224 22.71 -3.77 4.35
N ASP A 225 23.41 -3.46 5.44
CA ASP A 225 23.67 -4.35 6.56
C ASP A 225 22.36 -4.68 7.29
N ARG A 226 21.41 -3.75 7.46
CA ARG A 226 20.09 -4.07 8.04
C ARG A 226 19.24 -4.94 7.14
N VAL A 227 19.29 -4.71 5.84
CA VAL A 227 18.62 -5.57 4.86
C VAL A 227 19.28 -6.94 4.83
N SER A 228 20.62 -6.98 4.79
CA SER A 228 21.43 -8.18 4.84
C SER A 228 21.34 -8.91 6.17
N ASP A 229 21.18 -8.24 7.30
CA ASP A 229 20.99 -8.84 8.64
C ASP A 229 19.57 -9.40 8.75
N ARG A 230 18.57 -8.73 8.18
CA ARG A 230 17.22 -9.31 8.07
C ARG A 230 17.23 -10.54 7.16
N LEU A 231 17.92 -10.45 6.01
CA LEU A 231 18.11 -11.58 5.10
C LEU A 231 18.98 -12.68 5.73
N ALA A 232 20.03 -12.33 6.47
CA ALA A 232 21.00 -13.26 7.05
C ALA A 232 20.48 -13.86 8.36
N SER A 233 19.67 -13.15 9.14
CA SER A 233 18.91 -13.74 10.25
C SER A 233 17.91 -14.73 9.68
N ALA A 234 17.24 -14.38 8.57
CA ALA A 234 16.41 -15.35 7.84
C ALA A 234 17.24 -16.54 7.29
N LEU A 235 18.46 -16.33 6.77
CA LEU A 235 19.34 -17.39 6.22
C LEU A 235 20.17 -18.17 7.26
N GLN A 236 20.42 -17.63 8.46
CA GLN A 236 21.10 -18.31 9.57
C GLN A 236 20.11 -19.15 10.37
N GLU A 237 18.84 -18.73 10.45
CA GLU A 237 17.75 -19.63 10.82
C GLU A 237 17.68 -20.84 9.85
N GLU A 238 18.01 -20.66 8.57
CA GLU A 238 18.16 -21.77 7.60
C GLU A 238 19.48 -22.58 7.77
N LYS A 239 20.64 -21.96 8.00
CA LYS A 239 21.95 -22.65 8.06
C LYS A 239 22.25 -23.35 9.39
N ALA A 240 21.74 -22.86 10.52
CA ALA A 240 21.85 -23.57 11.79
C ALA A 240 21.10 -24.92 11.75
N SER A 241 20.17 -25.11 10.81
CA SER A 241 19.50 -26.37 10.53
C SER A 241 20.27 -27.29 9.56
N ALA A 242 21.42 -26.88 9.02
CA ALA A 242 22.07 -27.54 7.86
C ALA A 242 23.48 -28.12 8.08
N SER A 243 24.10 -28.02 9.27
CA SER A 243 25.47 -28.53 9.48
C SER A 243 25.64 -29.40 10.73
N MET A 244 25.44 -30.71 10.58
CA MET A 244 26.20 -31.77 11.28
C MET A 244 26.42 -32.95 10.31
N PRO A 245 27.67 -33.45 10.11
CA PRO A 245 27.92 -34.71 9.41
C PRO A 245 27.63 -35.93 10.30
N PRO A 246 27.36 -37.12 9.73
CA PRO A 246 26.99 -38.30 10.48
C PRO A 246 28.22 -39.14 10.84
N GLU A 247 28.37 -39.57 12.10
CA GLU A 247 28.92 -40.90 12.35
C GLU A 247 28.45 -41.52 13.68
N THR A 248 28.34 -42.84 13.58
CA THR A 248 27.84 -43.93 14.44
C THR A 248 28.16 -43.87 15.94
N VAL A 249 27.22 -44.34 16.76
CA VAL A 249 27.29 -44.36 18.23
C VAL A 249 28.14 -45.52 18.77
N SER A 250 29.11 -45.21 19.64
CA SER A 250 29.48 -46.05 20.79
C SER A 250 30.08 -45.19 21.93
N GLU A 251 29.45 -45.33 23.11
CA GLU A 251 29.85 -45.09 24.52
C GLU A 251 30.55 -43.77 24.99
N THR A 252 29.75 -42.94 25.71
CA THR A 252 30.00 -42.03 26.88
C THR A 252 31.21 -41.05 26.92
N PRO A 253 31.12 -39.96 27.74
CA PRO A 253 30.00 -39.02 27.98
C PRO A 253 30.44 -37.55 27.85
N THR A 254 29.55 -36.61 27.48
CA THR A 254 29.49 -35.23 28.03
C THR A 254 28.39 -34.36 27.39
N ALA A 255 27.73 -33.58 28.27
CA ALA A 255 27.16 -32.23 28.13
C ALA A 255 26.05 -31.89 27.09
N GLU A 256 24.88 -31.59 27.67
CA GLU A 256 23.95 -30.44 27.44
C GLU A 256 23.14 -30.26 26.12
N GLU A 257 21.83 -30.06 26.33
CA GLU A 257 20.80 -29.32 25.54
C GLU A 257 20.42 -29.85 24.12
N ASN A 258 19.20 -29.76 23.57
CA ASN A 258 17.93 -29.07 23.86
C ASN A 258 16.74 -29.80 23.12
N GLU A 259 15.50 -29.45 23.46
CA GLU A 259 14.22 -30.12 23.15
C GLU A 259 13.73 -30.10 21.66
N LYS A 260 12.90 -31.11 21.29
CA LYS A 260 12.18 -31.27 20.00
C LYS A 260 10.73 -30.73 20.04
N GLY A 261 10.22 -30.25 18.90
CA GLY A 261 8.87 -30.62 18.43
C GLY A 261 7.83 -29.53 18.10
N LYS A 262 8.12 -28.55 17.23
CA LYS A 262 7.07 -27.64 16.70
C LYS A 262 6.98 -27.68 15.18
N ILE A 263 5.74 -27.73 14.68
CA ILE A 263 5.36 -27.41 13.31
C ILE A 263 5.61 -25.90 13.17
N ILE A 264 6.57 -25.52 12.34
CA ILE A 264 6.94 -24.12 12.10
C ILE A 264 6.66 -23.85 10.64
N THR A 265 5.56 -23.13 10.39
CA THR A 265 5.22 -22.65 9.06
C THR A 265 6.27 -21.64 8.63
N THR A 266 6.98 -21.93 7.56
CA THR A 266 8.14 -21.14 7.14
C THR A 266 7.71 -19.92 6.33
N GLN A 267 8.55 -18.88 6.29
CA GLN A 267 8.26 -17.70 5.45
C GLN A 267 8.17 -18.07 3.96
N GLU A 268 8.92 -19.09 3.52
CA GLU A 268 8.84 -19.63 2.16
C GLU A 268 7.46 -20.22 1.85
N GLU A 269 6.86 -20.94 2.81
CA GLU A 269 5.49 -21.45 2.70
C GLU A 269 4.46 -20.32 2.67
N ILE A 270 4.67 -19.25 3.47
CA ILE A 270 3.82 -18.06 3.49
C ILE A 270 3.91 -17.30 2.16
N ASP A 271 5.10 -17.11 1.61
CA ASP A 271 5.32 -16.39 0.36
C ASP A 271 4.77 -17.19 -0.84
N ALA A 272 5.01 -18.50 -0.87
CA ALA A 272 4.41 -19.41 -1.85
C ALA A 272 2.88 -19.43 -1.75
N PHE A 273 2.33 -19.46 -0.53
CA PHE A 273 0.89 -19.36 -0.29
C PHE A 273 0.33 -18.04 -0.81
N ASN A 274 1.00 -16.90 -0.59
CA ASN A 274 0.57 -15.61 -1.09
C ASN A 274 0.60 -15.55 -2.63
N ILE A 275 1.61 -16.15 -3.26
CA ILE A 275 1.67 -16.29 -4.72
C ILE A 275 0.50 -17.15 -5.23
N ILE A 276 0.22 -18.28 -4.60
CA ILE A 276 -0.90 -19.15 -4.99
C ILE A 276 -2.25 -18.45 -4.77
N ARG A 277 -2.43 -17.70 -3.68
CA ARG A 277 -3.62 -16.86 -3.48
C ARG A 277 -3.75 -15.78 -4.55
N ALA A 278 -2.65 -15.14 -4.94
CA ALA A 278 -2.64 -14.14 -6.00
C ALA A 278 -2.98 -14.73 -7.36
N ILE A 279 -2.58 -15.98 -7.64
CA ILE A 279 -2.98 -16.71 -8.85
C ILE A 279 -4.48 -17.03 -8.82
N LEU A 280 -4.98 -17.55 -7.70
CA LEU A 280 -6.35 -18.08 -7.58
C LEU A 280 -7.43 -17.02 -7.30
N CYS A 281 -7.05 -15.80 -6.88
CA CYS A 281 -8.01 -14.72 -6.60
C CYS A 281 -8.84 -14.32 -7.82
N ARG A 282 -8.42 -14.73 -9.03
CA ARG A 282 -9.11 -14.49 -10.30
C ARG A 282 -10.37 -15.34 -10.48
N ILE A 283 -10.50 -16.44 -9.73
CA ILE A 283 -11.58 -17.43 -9.88
C ILE A 283 -12.36 -17.65 -8.59
N VAL A 284 -11.74 -17.44 -7.42
CA VAL A 284 -12.37 -17.65 -6.12
C VAL A 284 -11.96 -16.55 -5.13
N PRO A 285 -12.83 -16.16 -4.19
CA PRO A 285 -12.44 -15.26 -3.10
C PRO A 285 -11.23 -15.79 -2.33
N ILE A 286 -10.29 -14.91 -1.98
CA ILE A 286 -9.02 -15.26 -1.33
C ILE A 286 -9.18 -15.92 0.05
N ASP A 287 -10.35 -15.78 0.67
CA ASP A 287 -10.69 -16.35 1.98
C ASP A 287 -11.03 -17.85 1.87
N ARG A 288 -11.31 -18.33 0.66
CA ARG A 288 -11.58 -19.73 0.36
C ARG A 288 -10.31 -20.54 0.08
N VAL A 289 -9.15 -19.90 0.09
CA VAL A 289 -7.85 -20.56 -0.10
C VAL A 289 -7.11 -20.51 1.23
N ALA A 290 -6.99 -21.67 1.88
CA ALA A 290 -6.40 -21.80 3.20
C ALA A 290 -5.08 -22.57 3.14
N MET A 291 -4.17 -22.21 4.04
CA MET A 291 -2.90 -22.90 4.23
C MET A 291 -2.99 -23.81 5.46
N ARG A 292 -2.63 -25.08 5.28
CA ARG A 292 -2.51 -26.06 6.36
C ARG A 292 -1.15 -26.71 6.29
N ASP A 293 -0.31 -26.28 7.21
CA ASP A 293 1.01 -26.84 7.38
C ASP A 293 0.94 -28.24 8.02
N THR A 294 1.72 -29.17 7.49
CA THR A 294 1.84 -30.53 7.97
C THR A 294 3.31 -30.93 8.00
N GLN A 295 3.69 -31.90 8.84
CA GLN A 295 5.08 -32.29 9.03
C GLN A 295 5.84 -32.68 7.75
N SER A 296 5.14 -33.06 6.68
CA SER A 296 5.76 -33.54 5.44
C SER A 296 5.62 -32.57 4.26
N TYR A 297 4.72 -31.59 4.34
CA TYR A 297 4.42 -30.61 3.29
C TYR A 297 3.50 -29.51 3.82
N CYS A 298 3.56 -28.33 3.20
CA CYS A 298 2.55 -27.31 3.40
C CYS A 298 1.41 -27.49 2.39
N GLY A 299 0.20 -27.77 2.90
CA GLY A 299 -0.97 -28.02 2.08
C GLY A 299 -1.73 -26.73 1.80
N ILE A 300 -1.97 -26.42 0.53
CA ILE A 300 -2.91 -25.36 0.14
C ILE A 300 -4.23 -26.03 -0.20
N ILE A 301 -5.27 -25.68 0.54
CA ILE A 301 -6.58 -26.33 0.48
C ILE A 301 -7.69 -25.33 0.24
N PHE A 302 -8.77 -25.82 -0.37
CA PHE A 302 -9.95 -25.02 -0.66
C PHE A 302 -10.98 -25.13 0.48
N ASP A 303 -11.59 -24.00 0.86
CA ASP A 303 -12.56 -23.85 1.96
C ASP A 303 -12.09 -24.44 3.30
N ASP A 304 -10.79 -24.35 3.58
CA ASP A 304 -10.20 -24.93 4.79
C ASP A 304 -10.56 -26.43 4.99
N ASN A 305 -10.74 -27.16 3.87
CA ASN A 305 -11.13 -28.57 3.88
C ASN A 305 -10.04 -29.49 3.32
N ASN A 306 -9.48 -30.35 4.18
CA ASN A 306 -8.45 -31.32 3.82
C ASN A 306 -8.83 -32.31 2.70
N ARG A 307 -10.13 -32.43 2.35
CA ARG A 307 -10.61 -33.27 1.24
C ARG A 307 -10.58 -32.56 -0.13
N LEU A 308 -10.28 -31.26 -0.14
CA LEU A 308 -10.22 -30.39 -1.32
C LEU A 308 -8.81 -29.77 -1.46
N PRO A 309 -7.76 -30.59 -1.64
CA PRO A 309 -6.40 -30.06 -1.79
C PRO A 309 -6.23 -29.42 -3.17
N ILE A 310 -5.71 -28.18 -3.19
CA ILE A 310 -5.37 -27.43 -4.40
C ILE A 310 -3.97 -27.83 -4.86
N CYS A 311 -3.00 -27.72 -3.96
CA CYS A 311 -1.63 -28.19 -4.17
C CYS A 311 -0.94 -28.46 -2.83
N ARG A 312 0.24 -29.08 -2.92
CA ARG A 312 1.14 -29.32 -1.78
C ARG A 312 2.50 -28.75 -2.09
N LEU A 313 3.03 -27.96 -1.17
CA LEU A 313 4.37 -27.40 -1.22
C LEU A 313 5.30 -28.30 -0.44
N TYR A 314 6.30 -28.85 -1.14
CA TYR A 314 7.30 -29.74 -0.58
C TYR A 314 8.63 -29.00 -0.48
N PHE A 315 8.70 -28.05 0.45
CA PHE A 315 9.95 -27.35 0.79
C PHE A 315 10.76 -28.14 1.82
N ASN A 316 10.10 -29.04 2.56
CA ASN A 316 10.72 -29.90 3.57
C ASN A 316 11.50 -31.11 3.00
N THR A 317 11.59 -31.27 1.67
CA THR A 317 12.34 -32.36 1.00
C THR A 317 13.54 -31.82 0.21
N LYS A 318 14.61 -32.62 0.04
CA LYS A 318 15.79 -32.25 -0.79
C LYS A 318 15.34 -32.01 -2.25
N GLY A 319 15.10 -30.74 -2.58
CA GLY A 319 14.49 -30.29 -3.82
C GLY A 319 13.09 -29.74 -3.58
N ALA A 320 12.95 -28.41 -3.63
CA ALA A 320 11.66 -27.74 -3.57
C ALA A 320 10.80 -28.22 -4.73
N SER A 321 9.54 -28.56 -4.45
CA SER A 321 8.61 -28.99 -5.49
C SER A 321 7.17 -28.66 -5.12
N VAL A 322 6.32 -28.50 -6.13
CA VAL A 322 4.88 -28.38 -5.98
C VAL A 322 4.19 -29.64 -6.47
N GLY A 323 3.37 -30.25 -5.60
CA GLY A 323 2.47 -31.33 -5.95
C GLY A 323 1.11 -30.79 -6.36
N ILE A 324 0.69 -31.03 -7.60
CA ILE A 324 -0.61 -30.60 -8.15
C ILE A 324 -1.47 -31.83 -8.46
N PHE A 325 -2.76 -31.74 -8.19
CA PHE A 325 -3.70 -32.86 -8.33
C PHE A 325 -4.38 -32.87 -9.71
N ASP A 326 -4.61 -34.06 -10.26
CA ASP A 326 -5.39 -34.24 -11.48
C ASP A 326 -6.90 -34.48 -11.19
N GLU A 327 -7.68 -34.75 -12.24
CA GLU A 327 -9.13 -34.94 -12.14
C GLU A 327 -9.53 -36.14 -11.26
N VAL A 328 -8.63 -37.10 -11.05
CA VAL A 328 -8.81 -38.31 -10.24
C VAL A 328 -8.17 -38.15 -8.85
N LYS A 329 -7.76 -36.93 -8.48
CA LYS A 329 -7.03 -36.58 -7.24
C LYS A 329 -5.68 -37.28 -7.09
N LYS A 330 -5.06 -37.68 -8.20
CA LYS A 330 -3.68 -38.18 -8.20
C LYS A 330 -2.72 -37.00 -8.25
N GLU A 331 -1.74 -37.01 -7.36
CA GLU A 331 -0.74 -35.96 -7.24
C GLU A 331 0.42 -36.16 -8.24
N THR A 332 0.81 -35.09 -8.93
CA THR A 332 2.02 -35.01 -9.76
C THR A 332 2.94 -33.94 -9.20
N ARG A 333 4.22 -34.27 -8.97
CA ARG A 333 5.22 -33.35 -8.41
C ARG A 333 6.06 -32.70 -9.49
N TYR A 334 6.22 -31.39 -9.38
CA TYR A 334 7.02 -30.57 -10.27
C TYR A 334 8.14 -29.87 -9.48
N PRO A 335 9.42 -29.99 -9.88
CA PRO A 335 10.51 -29.32 -9.20
C PRO A 335 10.42 -27.80 -9.36
N LEU A 336 10.84 -27.07 -8.33
CA LEU A 336 10.94 -25.61 -8.31
C LEU A 336 12.40 -25.23 -8.05
N GLU A 337 12.96 -24.35 -8.88
CA GLU A 337 14.27 -23.75 -8.64
C GLU A 337 14.14 -22.49 -7.78
N ASN A 338 13.02 -21.78 -7.88
CA ASN A 338 12.64 -20.65 -7.04
C ASN A 338 11.10 -20.57 -6.88
N ILE A 339 10.61 -19.80 -5.90
CA ILE A 339 9.16 -19.67 -5.62
C ILE A 339 8.40 -19.01 -6.81
N GLY A 340 9.08 -18.19 -7.62
CA GLY A 340 8.50 -17.58 -8.82
C GLY A 340 8.09 -18.60 -9.88
N ASP A 341 8.66 -19.81 -9.87
CA ASP A 341 8.30 -20.88 -10.81
C ASP A 341 6.85 -21.35 -10.65
N LEU A 342 6.19 -21.03 -9.52
CA LEU A 342 4.76 -21.30 -9.31
C LEU A 342 3.87 -20.66 -10.39
N TYR A 343 4.28 -19.54 -10.99
CA TYR A 343 3.53 -18.91 -12.09
C TYR A 343 3.45 -19.79 -13.34
N ASN A 344 4.43 -20.67 -13.56
CA ASN A 344 4.43 -21.61 -14.68
C ASN A 344 3.34 -22.70 -14.55
N TYR A 345 2.77 -22.86 -13.37
CA TYR A 345 1.73 -23.86 -13.07
C TYR A 345 0.34 -23.25 -12.83
N THR A 346 0.15 -22.01 -13.28
CA THR A 346 -1.10 -21.25 -13.08
C THR A 346 -2.33 -21.98 -13.61
N GLU A 347 -2.28 -22.51 -14.84
CA GLU A 347 -3.43 -23.17 -15.46
C GLU A 347 -3.87 -24.42 -14.68
N GLN A 348 -2.93 -25.22 -14.19
CA GLN A 348 -3.23 -26.43 -13.42
C GLN A 348 -3.83 -26.10 -12.05
N LEU A 349 -3.29 -25.09 -11.35
CA LEU A 349 -3.81 -24.62 -10.05
C LEU A 349 -5.24 -24.07 -10.18
N VAL A 350 -5.49 -23.29 -11.24
CA VAL A 350 -6.82 -22.76 -11.57
C VAL A 350 -7.80 -23.90 -11.84
N LYS A 351 -7.46 -24.86 -12.70
CA LYS A 351 -8.34 -25.97 -13.07
C LYS A 351 -8.79 -26.82 -11.87
N VAL A 352 -7.88 -27.10 -10.93
CA VAL A 352 -8.22 -27.85 -9.69
C VAL A 352 -9.20 -27.06 -8.82
N THR A 353 -8.97 -25.76 -8.69
CA THR A 353 -9.76 -24.88 -7.82
C THR A 353 -11.16 -24.60 -8.40
N GLU A 354 -11.27 -24.37 -9.72
CA GLU A 354 -12.56 -24.19 -10.41
C GLU A 354 -13.48 -25.40 -10.24
N LYS A 355 -12.93 -26.62 -10.29
CA LYS A 355 -13.70 -27.84 -10.05
C LYS A 355 -14.34 -27.82 -8.65
N TYR A 356 -13.57 -27.50 -7.62
CA TYR A 356 -14.10 -27.44 -6.25
C TYR A 356 -15.09 -26.29 -6.04
N PHE A 357 -14.90 -25.18 -6.74
CA PHE A 357 -15.84 -24.06 -6.71
C PHE A 357 -17.18 -24.42 -7.36
N ASN A 358 -17.16 -25.08 -8.53
CA ASN A 358 -18.36 -25.48 -9.25
C ASN A 358 -19.15 -26.60 -8.54
N ASP A 359 -18.46 -27.65 -8.05
CA ASP A 359 -19.08 -28.78 -7.33
C ASP A 359 -19.81 -28.36 -6.02
N ARG A 360 -19.51 -27.17 -5.49
CA ARG A 360 -20.11 -26.61 -4.27
C ARG A 360 -21.11 -25.47 -4.52
N ASN A 361 -21.15 -24.88 -5.71
CA ASN A 361 -22.20 -23.94 -6.09
C ASN A 361 -23.41 -24.65 -6.74
N ASP A 362 -23.26 -25.90 -7.18
CA ASP A 362 -24.36 -26.78 -7.64
C ASP A 362 -25.06 -27.54 -6.48
N LYS A 363 -24.70 -27.26 -5.22
CA LYS A 363 -25.36 -27.76 -4.00
C LYS A 363 -25.87 -26.61 -3.17
#